data_AF-Q63JP0-F1
#
_entry.id   AF-Q63JP0-F1
#
_cell.length_a   1.000
_cell.length_b   1.000
_cell.length_c   1.000
_cell.angle_alpha   90.00
_cell.angle_beta   90.00
_cell.angle_gamma   90.00
#
_symmetry.space_group_name_H-M   'P 1'
#
loop_
_entity.id
_entity.type
_entity.pdbx_description
1 polymer ?
#
loop_
_entity_poly.entity_id
_entity_poly.type
_entity_poly.pdbx_seq_one_letter_code
_entity_poly.pdbx_strand_id
1 'polypeptide(L)' 'MTTHRFDVFGRQILVERTGGRWVPFYPGADGKRRPAHFVIPDFLEADELGQYLGDLFHESATPDNGDVKRLDLPEPD' A
#
# COMPACT_ATOMS: atom_id res chain seq x y z
N MET A 1 2.29 13.40 -9.78
CA MET A 1 2.22 12.73 -8.46
C MET A 1 2.00 11.26 -8.76
N THR A 2 2.86 10.38 -8.26
CA THR A 2 2.71 8.94 -8.47
C THR A 2 1.95 8.37 -7.29
N THR A 3 0.92 7.58 -7.58
CA THR A 3 0.05 6.98 -6.57
C THR A 3 -0.09 5.50 -6.86
N HIS A 4 0.11 4.70 -5.83
CA HIS A 4 -0.02 3.24 -5.86
C HIS A 4 -1.12 2.79 -4.90
N ARG A 5 -1.84 1.75 -5.27
CA ARG A 5 -2.90 1.17 -4.45
C ARG A 5 -2.56 -0.29 -4.19
N PHE A 6 -2.66 -0.69 -2.93
CA PHE A 6 -2.40 -2.04 -2.50
C PHE A 6 -3.63 -2.61 -1.81
N ASP A 7 -3.88 -3.90 -2.03
CA ASP A 7 -4.60 -4.74 -1.08
C ASP A 7 -3.56 -5.46 -0.22
N VAL A 8 -3.60 -5.22 1.09
CA VAL A 8 -2.67 -5.79 2.07
C VAL A 8 -3.49 -6.67 3.00
N PHE A 9 -3.53 -7.98 2.71
CA PHE A 9 -4.34 -8.94 3.47
C PHE A 9 -5.81 -8.51 3.60
N GLY A 10 -6.40 -7.96 2.52
CA GLY A 10 -7.79 -7.50 2.48
C GLY A 10 -7.99 -6.07 2.98
N ARG A 11 -6.90 -5.39 3.36
CA ARG A 11 -6.92 -3.98 3.74
C ARG A 11 -6.36 -3.14 2.61
N GLN A 12 -7.19 -2.21 2.11
CA GLN A 12 -6.72 -1.29 1.09
C GLN A 12 -5.85 -0.16 1.66
N ILE A 13 -4.73 0.08 0.99
CA ILE A 13 -3.76 1.14 1.31
C ILE A 13 -3.43 1.90 0.03
N LEU A 14 -3.50 3.23 0.10
CA LEU A 14 -3.05 4.13 -0.95
C LEU A 14 -1.69 4.70 -0.54
N VAL A 15 -0.72 4.73 -1.45
CA VAL A 15 0.60 5.30 -1.20
C VAL A 15 0.89 6.34 -2.26
N GLU A 16 1.16 7.58 -1.84
CA GLU A 16 1.46 8.69 -2.76
C GLU A 16 2.91 9.16 -2.60
N ARG A 17 3.57 9.49 -3.71
CA ARG A 17 4.88 10.15 -3.69
C ARG A 17 4.69 11.67 -3.65
N THR A 18 5.05 12.30 -2.54
CA THR A 18 5.00 13.75 -2.34
C THR A 18 6.33 14.27 -1.78
N GLY A 19 6.95 15.22 -2.46
CA GLY A 19 8.20 15.85 -1.98
C GLY A 19 9.34 14.85 -1.74
N GLY A 20 9.42 13.80 -2.57
CA GLY A 20 10.41 12.74 -2.40
C GLY A 20 10.13 11.77 -1.25
N ARG A 21 8.94 11.79 -0.64
CA ARG A 21 8.55 10.86 0.42
C ARG A 21 7.29 10.09 0.05
N TRP A 22 7.17 8.88 0.58
CA TRP A 22 5.97 8.08 0.49
C TRP A 22 4.99 8.45 1.60
N VAL A 23 3.75 8.78 1.24
CA VAL A 23 2.70 9.18 2.17
C VAL A 23 1.56 8.17 2.06
N PRO A 24 1.35 7.34 3.10
CA PRO A 24 0.29 6.34 3.09
C PRO A 24 -1.05 6.90 3.57
N PHE A 25 -2.13 6.42 2.97
CA PHE A 25 -3.51 6.74 3.31
C PHE A 25 -4.36 5.47 3.33
N TYR A 26 -5.40 5.47 4.16
CA TYR A 26 -6.51 4.53 4.02
C TYR A 26 -7.60 5.17 3.17
N PRO A 27 -8.03 4.52 2.07
CA PRO A 27 -9.17 4.99 1.30
C PRO A 27 -10.44 4.88 2.14
N GLY A 28 -11.29 5.90 2.05
CA GLY A 28 -12.63 5.94 2.63
C GLY A 28 -13.71 5.87 1.54
N ALA A 29 -14.97 6.00 1.96
CA ALA A 29 -16.08 6.11 1.02
C ALA A 29 -16.03 7.44 0.24
N ASP A 30 -16.58 7.42 -0.97
CA ASP A 30 -16.88 8.62 -1.76
C ASP A 30 -15.65 9.52 -2.02
N GLY A 31 -14.53 8.91 -2.40
CA GLY A 31 -13.29 9.61 -2.74
C GLY A 31 -12.53 10.22 -1.55
N LYS A 32 -13.03 10.08 -0.32
CA LYS A 32 -12.32 10.51 0.89
C LYS A 32 -11.14 9.58 1.18
N ARG A 33 -10.15 10.12 1.90
CA ARG A 33 -9.01 9.34 2.41
C ARG A 33 -8.58 9.90 3.76
N ARG A 34 -8.05 9.02 4.62
CA ARG A 34 -7.45 9.40 5.90
C ARG A 34 -5.97 9.06 5.89
N PRO A 35 -5.08 9.87 6.49
CA PRO A 35 -3.68 9.50 6.67
C PRO A 35 -3.57 8.14 7.39
N ALA A 36 -2.64 7.31 6.95
CA ALA A 36 -2.31 6.12 7.69
C ALA A 36 -1.31 6.44 8.81
N HIS A 37 -1.35 5.66 9.89
CA HIS A 37 -0.56 5.91 11.09
C HIS A 37 0.76 5.12 11.08
N PHE A 38 1.41 5.05 9.91
CA PHE A 38 2.72 4.43 9.74
C PHE A 38 3.54 5.23 8.71
N VAL A 39 4.86 5.01 8.72
CA VAL A 39 5.80 5.69 7.82
C VAL A 39 6.33 4.67 6.82
N ILE A 40 6.58 5.12 5.59
CA ILE A 40 7.29 4.34 4.56
C ILE A 40 8.63 5.06 4.33
N PRO A 41 9.79 4.37 4.46
CA PRO A 41 11.09 4.97 4.21
C PRO A 41 11.18 5.57 2.81
N ASP A 42 11.76 6.77 2.67
CA ASP A 42 11.76 7.50 1.40
C ASP A 42 12.67 6.88 0.34
N PHE A 43 13.65 6.08 0.75
CA PHE A 43 14.59 5.39 -0.14
C PHE A 43 14.00 4.18 -0.87
N LEU A 44 12.84 3.68 -0.45
CA LEU A 44 12.19 2.55 -1.11
C LEU A 44 11.72 2.94 -2.52
N GLU A 45 11.93 2.06 -3.48
CA GLU A 45 11.36 2.13 -4.82
C GLU A 45 9.90 1.67 -4.82
N ALA A 46 9.17 2.01 -5.88
CA ALA A 46 7.74 1.69 -6.00
C ALA A 46 7.45 0.17 -5.99
N ASP A 47 8.39 -0.64 -6.47
CA ASP A 47 8.28 -2.10 -6.51
C ASP A 47 8.45 -2.74 -5.11
N GLU A 48 9.26 -2.12 -4.26
CA GLU A 48 9.53 -2.57 -2.89
C GLU A 48 8.38 -2.28 -1.91
N LEU A 49 7.45 -1.40 -2.29
CA LEU A 49 6.31 -1.00 -1.44
C LEU A 49 5.42 -2.17 -1.06
N GLY A 50 5.18 -3.12 -1.98
CA GLY A 50 4.35 -4.30 -1.70
C GLY A 50 4.96 -5.17 -0.61
N GLN A 51 6.25 -5.50 -0.75
CA GLN A 51 7.01 -6.28 0.22
C GLN A 51 7.02 -5.58 1.60
N TYR A 52 7.35 -4.29 1.62
CA TYR A 52 7.38 -3.51 2.86
C TYR A 52 6.03 -3.54 3.60
N LEU A 53 4.92 -3.35 2.87
CA LEU A 53 3.58 -3.41 3.46
C LEU A 53 3.24 -4.82 3.96
N GLY A 54 3.67 -5.87 3.25
CA GLY A 54 3.52 -7.26 3.67
C GLY A 54 4.24 -7.54 4.98
N ASP A 55 5.52 -7.18 5.08
CA ASP A 55 6.32 -7.35 6.30
C ASP A 55 5.75 -6.54 7.48
N LEU A 56 5.32 -5.30 7.23
CA LEU A 56 4.77 -4.42 8.25
C LEU A 56 3.44 -4.93 8.83
N PHE A 57 2.60 -5.56 8.01
CA PHE A 57 1.26 -6.01 8.40
C PHE A 57 1.10 -7.54 8.48
N HIS A 58 2.20 -8.30 8.50
CA HIS A 58 2.17 -9.77 8.41
C HIS A 58 1.28 -10.43 9.48
N GLU A 59 1.11 -9.82 10.66
CA GLU A 59 0.22 -10.31 11.72
C GLU A 59 -1.26 -10.31 11.33
N SER A 60 -1.64 -9.53 10.32
CA SER A 60 -3.00 -9.48 9.76
C SER A 60 -3.22 -10.49 8.63
N ALA A 61 -2.17 -11.18 8.17
CA ALA A 61 -2.28 -12.21 7.15
C ALA A 61 -3.10 -13.40 7.68
N THR A 62 -3.97 -13.93 6.83
CA THR A 62 -4.75 -15.14 7.12
C THR A 62 -4.46 -16.23 6.10
N PRO A 63 -4.77 -17.51 6.37
CA PRO A 63 -4.55 -18.57 5.40
C PRO A 63 -5.22 -18.34 4.04
N ASP A 64 -6.37 -17.65 4.04
CA ASP A 64 -7.15 -17.33 2.83
C ASP A 64 -6.71 -16.00 2.19
N ASN A 65 -5.99 -15.15 2.93
CA ASN A 65 -5.60 -13.83 2.48
C ASN A 65 -4.22 -13.45 3.02
N GLY A 66 -3.20 -14.16 2.50
CA GLY A 66 -1.80 -14.04 2.91
C GLY A 66 -0.92 -13.31 1.90
N ASP A 67 -1.50 -12.64 0.91
CA ASP A 67 -0.77 -11.99 -0.18
C ASP A 67 -1.02 -10.47 -0.20
N VAL A 68 -0.03 -9.71 -0.69
CA VAL A 68 -0.15 -8.27 -0.93
C VAL A 68 -0.20 -8.00 -2.41
N LYS A 69 -1.31 -7.42 -2.88
CA LYS A 69 -1.56 -7.17 -4.30
C LYS A 69 -1.47 -5.70 -4.64
N ARG A 70 -0.71 -5.36 -5.67
CA ARG A 70 -0.72 -4.02 -6.24
C ARG A 70 -1.88 -3.90 -7.24
N LEU A 71 -2.79 -2.98 -6.98
CA LEU A 71 -4.07 -2.83 -7.70
C LEU A 71 -3.99 -1.78 -8.83
N ASP A 72 -2.90 -1.04 -8.95
CA ASP A 72 -2.67 -0.04 -10.01
C ASP A 72 -1.86 -0.56 -11.21
N LEU A 73 -1.40 -1.81 -11.16
CA LEU A 73 -0.78 -2.49 -12.29
C LEU A 73 -1.77 -3.52 -12.86
N PRO A 74 -1.86 -3.68 -14.19
CA PRO A 74 -2.51 -4.86 -14.75
C PRO A 74 -1.77 -6.10 -14.25
N GLU A 75 -2.49 -7.15 -13.86
CA GLU A 75 -1.88 -8.45 -13.59
C GLU A 75 -1.03 -8.85 -14.81
N PRO A 76 0.23 -9.27 -14.64
CA PRO A 76 1.01 -9.79 -15.75
C PRO A 76 0.30 -11.03 -16.31
N ASP A 77 0.09 -11.06 -17.62
CA ASP A 77 -0.50 -12.19 -18.37
C ASP A 77 0.29 -13.49 -18.17
#